data_AF-A0A9E3RTL2-F1
#
_entry.id   AF-A0A9E3RTL2-F1
#
_cell.length_a   1.000
_cell.length_b   1.000
_cell.length_c   1.000
_cell.angle_alpha   90.00
_cell.angle_beta   90.00
_cell.angle_gamma   90.00
#
_symmetry.space_group_name_H-M   'P 1'
#
loop_
_entity.id
_entity.type
_entity.pdbx_description
1 polymer ?
#
loop_
_entity_poly.entity_id
_entity_poly.type
_entity_poly.pdbx_seq_one_letter_code
_entity_poly.pdbx_strand_id
1 'polypeptide(L)' 'MSFGRAVVCILLPPLAVIDKGCGPLLLVSILWLCGWIPGVIAALILCKENK' A
#
# COMPACT_ATOMS: atom_id res chain seq x y z
N MET A 1 7.64 8.58 8.48
CA MET A 1 6.67 7.48 8.66
C MET A 1 6.49 7.24 10.15
N SER A 2 5.37 7.67 10.71
CA SER A 2 5.01 7.23 12.06
C SER A 2 4.72 5.73 12.01
N PHE A 3 5.24 4.94 12.95
CA PHE A 3 5.17 3.47 12.98
C PHE A 3 3.73 2.95 12.74
N GLY A 4 2.73 3.70 13.21
CA GLY A 4 1.31 3.37 13.00
C GLY A 4 0.86 3.30 11.54
N ARG A 5 1.47 4.06 10.61
CA ARG A 5 1.14 3.97 9.18
C ARG A 5 1.68 2.69 8.54
N ALA A 6 2.84 2.20 8.98
CA ALA A 6 3.42 0.95 8.49
C ALA A 6 2.60 -0.27 8.90
N VAL A 7 2.08 -0.28 10.14
CA VAL A 7 1.20 -1.35 10.63
C VAL A 7 -0.12 -1.40 9.84
N VAL A 8 -0.69 -0.24 9.49
CA VAL A 8 -1.89 -0.16 8.65
C VAL A 8 -1.63 -0.67 7.23
N CYS A 9 -0.45 -0.41 6.63
CA CYS A 9 -0.09 -0.96 5.31
C CYS A 9 0.00 -2.50 5.29
N ILE A 10 0.33 -3.14 6.42
CA ILE A 10 0.49 -4.60 6.51
C ILE A 10 -0.86 -5.29 6.72
N LEU A 11 -1.76 -4.71 7.52
CA LEU A 11 -3.10 -5.24 7.78
C LEU A 11 -4.09 -4.95 6.64
N LEU A 12 -4.01 -3.76 6.04
CA LEU A 12 -4.93 -3.25 5.04
C LEU A 12 -4.16 -2.44 3.98
N PRO A 13 -3.37 -3.11 3.11
CA PRO A 13 -2.60 -2.44 2.06
C PRO A 13 -3.42 -1.54 1.13
N PRO A 14 -4.65 -1.88 0.66
CA PRO A 14 -5.42 -0.97 -0.19
C PRO A 14 -5.90 0.28 0.55
N LEU A 15 -6.20 0.18 1.86
CA LEU A 15 -6.72 1.30 2.65
C LEU A 15 -5.64 2.34 2.94
N ALA A 16 -4.38 1.92 3.08
CA ALA A 16 -3.24 2.81 3.27
C ALA A 16 -2.89 3.64 2.02
N VAL A 17 -3.37 3.21 0.85
CA VAL A 17 -3.05 3.79 -0.46
C VAL A 17 -4.18 4.67 -1.00
N ILE A 18 -5.35 4.71 -0.34
CA ILE A 18 -6.45 5.63 -0.68
C ILE A 18 -5.99 7.10 -0.72
N ASP A 19 -5.14 7.51 0.23
CA ASP A 19 -4.58 8.87 0.27
C ASP A 19 -3.65 9.22 -0.91
N LYS A 20 -3.14 8.21 -1.64
CA LYS A 20 -2.20 8.37 -2.76
C LYS A 20 -2.89 8.46 -4.13
N GLY A 21 -4.22 8.30 -4.19
CA GLY A 21 -5.01 8.39 -5.42
C GLY A 21 -5.35 7.04 -6.07
N CYS A 22 -6.12 7.11 -7.17
CA CYS A 22 -6.79 5.95 -7.77
C CYS A 22 -5.84 4.93 -8.43
N GLY A 23 -4.75 5.41 -9.06
CA GLY A 23 -3.79 4.56 -9.77
C GLY A 23 -3.10 3.51 -8.86
N PRO A 24 -2.47 3.92 -7.75
CA PRO A 24 -1.82 2.96 -6.88
C PRO A 24 -2.80 2.07 -6.10
N LEU A 25 -4.04 2.51 -5.86
CA LEU A 25 -5.10 1.69 -5.28
C LEU A 25 -5.41 0.46 -6.15
N LEU A 26 -5.54 0.69 -7.46
CA LEU A 26 -5.75 -0.35 -8.47
C LEU A 26 -4.54 -1.29 -8.57
N LEU A 27 -3.33 -0.74 -8.59
CA LEU A 27 -2.09 -1.53 -8.65
C LEU A 27 -1.95 -2.46 -7.44
N VAL A 28 -2.12 -1.92 -6.23
CA VAL A 28 -2.01 -2.68 -4.98
C VAL A 28 -3.15 -3.70 -4.85
N SER A 29 -4.37 -3.38 -5.29
CA SER A 29 -5.49 -4.34 -5.25
C SER A 29 -5.28 -5.54 -6.17
N ILE A 30 -4.75 -5.32 -7.38
CA ILE A 30 -4.42 -6.41 -8.32
C ILE A 30 -3.24 -7.24 -7.78
N LEU A 31 -2.20 -6.59 -7.26
CA LEU A 31 -1.07 -7.28 -6.65
C LEU A 31 -1.50 -8.09 -5.43
N TRP A 32 -2.35 -7.54 -4.56
CA TRP A 32 -2.86 -8.20 -3.37
C TRP A 32 -3.71 -9.44 -3.72
N LEU A 33 -4.47 -9.39 -4.81
CA LEU A 33 -5.21 -10.54 -5.34
C LEU A 33 -4.29 -11.61 -5.95
N CYS A 34 -3.18 -11.20 -6.59
CA CYS A 34 -2.19 -12.09 -7.19
C CYS A 34 -1.18 -12.63 -6.16
N GLY A 35 -1.04 -11.96 -5.03
CA GLY A 35 -0.17 -12.31 -3.91
C GLY A 35 -0.21 -11.25 -2.80
N TRP A 36 -0.43 -11.68 -1.56
CA TRP A 36 -0.45 -10.75 -0.42
C TRP A 36 0.86 -9.96 -0.28
N ILE A 37 1.99 -10.65 -0.41
CA ILE A 37 3.34 -10.11 -0.19
C ILE A 37 3.68 -8.95 -1.16
N PRO A 38 3.53 -9.09 -2.51
CA PRO A 38 3.83 -7.99 -3.41
C PRO A 38 2.94 -6.77 -3.18
N GLY A 39 1.67 -6.94 -2.79
CA GLY A 39 0.77 -5.83 -2.45
C GLY A 39 1.25 -4.99 -1.27
N VAL A 40 1.75 -5.64 -0.21
CA VAL A 40 2.30 -4.95 0.97
C VAL A 40 3.61 -4.21 0.62
N ILE A 41 4.48 -4.82 -0.18
CA ILE A 41 5.74 -4.19 -0.62
C ILE A 41 5.46 -2.96 -1.48
N ALA A 42 4.52 -3.04 -2.42
CA ALA A 42 4.12 -1.92 -3.26
C ALA A 42 3.53 -0.76 -2.42
N ALA A 43 2.65 -1.07 -1.45
CA ALA A 43 2.10 -0.06 -0.53
C ALA A 43 3.20 0.61 0.32
N LEU A 44 4.18 -0.15 0.82
CA LEU A 44 5.31 0.38 1.59
C LEU A 44 6.22 1.30 0.76
N ILE A 45 6.56 0.90 -0.47
CA ILE A 45 7.39 1.70 -1.39
C ILE A 45 6.69 3.01 -1.73
N LEU A 46 5.42 2.95 -2.12
CA LEU A 46 4.63 4.13 -2.48
C LEU A 46 4.46 5.10 -1.31
N CYS A 47 4.24 4.58 -0.09
CA CYS A 47 4.25 5.41 1.11
C CYS A 47 5.63 6.09 1.28
N LYS A 48 6.73 5.35 1.13
CA LYS A 48 8.11 5.91 1.22
C LYS A 48 8.41 6.95 0.14
N GLU A 49 7.88 6.78 -1.07
CA GLU A 49 7.98 7.70 -2.21
C GLU A 49 6.96 8.85 -2.12
N ASN A 50 6.82 9.47 -0.94
CA ASN A 50 6.17 10.78 -0.79
C ASN A 50 7.25 11.86 -0.90
N LYS A 51 7.45 12.38 -2.11
CA LYS A 51 8.04 13.70 -2.33
C LYS A 51 6.91 14.70 -2.52
#